data_AF-A0A1G6G5M5-F1
#
_entry.id   AF-A0A1G6G5M5-F1
#
_cell.length_a   1.000
_cell.length_b   1.000
_cell.length_c   1.000
_cell.angle_alpha   90.00
_cell.angle_beta   90.00
_cell.angle_gamma   90.00
#
_symmetry.space_group_name_H-M   'P 1'
#
loop_
_entity.id
_entity.type
_entity.pdbx_description
1 polymer ?
#
loop_
_entity_poly.entity_id
_entity_poly.type
_entity_poly.pdbx_seq_one_letter_code
_entity_poly.pdbx_strand_id
1 'polypeptide(L)'
;MRRIKKGKVNDKVMAMIASNYKQLKQLCVDHSHGLYCSKDNEDIFQDTVLFVSLDEKASSLSTDKELIDHFCYRFRMIEYQAINDNKLLKEIPYADYLQAPKTTEEE
;
A
#
# COMPACT_ATOMS: atom_id res chain seq x y z
N MET A 1 8.91 2.56 -3.57
CA MET A 1 7.82 3.56 -3.38
C MET A 1 6.83 3.50 -4.54
N ARG A 2 5.61 3.03 -4.26
CA ARG A 2 4.53 2.86 -5.26
C ARG A 2 4.11 4.19 -5.87
N ARG A 3 3.92 4.24 -7.20
CA ARG A 3 3.33 5.41 -7.87
C ARG A 3 1.84 5.50 -7.55
N ILE A 4 1.41 6.67 -7.09
CA ILE A 4 -0.01 6.97 -6.86
C ILE A 4 -0.69 7.05 -8.22
N LYS A 5 -1.76 6.27 -8.41
CA LYS A 5 -2.61 6.39 -9.60
C LYS A 5 -3.26 7.78 -9.58
N LYS A 6 -3.16 8.49 -10.69
CA LYS A 6 -3.81 9.79 -10.90
C LYS A 6 -5.00 9.58 -11.84
N GLY A 7 -6.12 10.22 -11.55
CA GLY A 7 -7.31 10.11 -12.38
C GLY A 7 -8.56 10.58 -11.64
N LYS A 8 -9.69 10.52 -12.35
CA LYS A 8 -11.00 10.79 -11.75
C LYS A 8 -11.49 9.53 -11.03
N VAL A 9 -11.90 9.70 -9.78
CA VAL A 9 -12.52 8.64 -8.96
C VAL A 9 -13.81 8.16 -9.62
N ASN A 10 -14.03 6.85 -9.61
CA ASN A 10 -15.28 6.26 -10.07
C ASN A 10 -16.32 6.23 -8.94
N ASP A 11 -17.34 7.07 -9.06
CA ASP A 11 -18.39 7.24 -8.04
C ASP A 11 -19.17 5.95 -7.78
N LYS A 12 -19.41 5.13 -8.81
CA LYS A 12 -20.08 3.82 -8.67
C LYS A 12 -19.24 2.89 -7.80
N VAL A 13 -17.94 2.79 -8.09
CA VAL A 13 -17.01 1.94 -7.32
C VAL A 13 -16.93 2.44 -5.88
N MET A 14 -16.85 3.75 -5.67
CA MET A 14 -16.85 4.33 -4.34
C MET A 14 -18.12 4.03 -3.55
N ALA A 15 -19.29 4.12 -4.19
CA ALA A 15 -20.55 3.77 -3.55
C ALA A 15 -20.59 2.29 -3.12
N MET A 16 -20.10 1.39 -3.96
CA MET A 16 -20.02 -0.04 -3.64
C MET A 16 -18.99 -0.34 -2.54
N ILE A 17 -17.87 0.38 -2.50
CA ILE A 17 -16.90 0.29 -1.39
C ILE A 17 -17.56 0.79 -0.09
N ALA A 18 -18.29 1.91 -0.15
CA ALA A 18 -18.95 2.48 1.02
C ALA A 18 -20.03 1.54 1.59
N SER A 19 -20.83 0.90 0.73
CA SER A 19 -21.85 -0.06 1.17
C SER A 19 -21.24 -1.31 1.82
N ASN A 20 -20.05 -1.72 1.40
CA ASN A 20 -19.35 -2.90 1.89
C ASN A 20 -18.24 -2.58 2.90
N TYR A 21 -18.10 -1.33 3.34
CA TYR A 21 -16.94 -0.83 4.07
C TYR A 21 -16.62 -1.64 5.33
N LYS A 22 -17.65 -1.94 6.14
CA LYS A 22 -17.50 -2.73 7.38
C LYS A 22 -16.96 -4.13 7.10
N GLN A 23 -17.49 -4.80 6.08
CA GLN A 23 -17.05 -6.14 5.69
C GLN A 23 -15.62 -6.11 5.14
N LEU A 24 -15.30 -5.14 4.28
CA LEU A 24 -13.95 -4.96 3.76
C LEU A 24 -12.93 -4.74 4.89
N LYS A 25 -13.28 -3.90 5.87
CA LYS A 25 -12.43 -3.62 7.03
C LYS A 25 -12.18 -4.88 7.86
N GLN A 26 -13.23 -5.66 8.16
CA GLN A 26 -13.09 -6.94 8.86
C GLN A 26 -12.19 -7.93 8.10
N LEU A 27 -12.35 -8.04 6.78
CA LEU A 27 -11.57 -8.96 5.96
C LEU A 27 -10.10 -8.56 5.82
N CYS A 28 -9.79 -7.26 5.81
CA CYS A 28 -8.45 -6.75 5.52
C CYS A 28 -7.64 -6.36 6.76
N VAL A 29 -8.25 -5.68 7.72
CA VAL A 29 -7.51 -5.00 8.82
C VAL A 29 -7.37 -5.87 10.06
N ASP A 30 -8.37 -6.73 10.36
CA ASP A 30 -8.42 -7.46 11.64
C ASP A 30 -7.37 -8.58 11.80
N HIS A 31 -6.62 -8.92 10.75
CA HIS A 31 -5.82 -10.16 10.69
C HIS A 31 -4.30 -9.97 10.73
N SER A 32 -3.82 -8.72 10.69
CA SER A 32 -2.39 -8.42 10.52
C SER A 32 -1.99 -7.33 11.51
N HIS A 33 -0.78 -7.46 12.07
CA HIS A 33 -0.17 -6.45 12.92
C HIS A 33 1.23 -6.16 12.40
N GLY A 34 1.50 -4.91 12.05
CA GLY A 34 2.80 -4.49 11.54
C GLY A 34 2.80 -3.02 11.16
N LEU A 35 3.97 -2.39 11.24
CA LEU A 35 4.20 -1.03 10.77
C LEU A 35 5.21 -1.10 9.61
N TYR A 36 4.77 -0.78 8.40
CA TYR A 36 5.58 -0.88 7.20
C TYR A 36 5.78 0.51 6.60
N CYS A 37 7.01 1.02 6.67
CA CYS A 37 7.31 2.40 6.23
C CYS A 37 6.42 3.44 6.94
N SER A 38 6.24 3.25 8.26
CA SER A 38 5.35 4.07 9.10
C SER A 38 3.87 4.03 8.72
N LYS A 39 3.44 3.01 7.95
CA LYS A 39 2.03 2.76 7.65
C LYS A 39 1.54 1.55 8.42
N ASP A 40 0.40 1.69 9.07
CA ASP A 40 -0.33 0.56 9.63
C ASP A 40 -1.30 -0.03 8.60
N ASN A 41 -2.10 -1.01 9.02
CA ASN A 41 -3.07 -1.64 8.14
C ASN A 41 -4.27 -0.76 7.80
N GLU A 42 -4.60 0.23 8.64
CA GLU A 42 -5.63 1.22 8.33
C GLU A 42 -5.14 2.13 7.19
N ASP A 43 -3.87 2.56 7.24
CA ASP A 43 -3.23 3.34 6.18
C ASP A 43 -3.21 2.54 4.86
N ILE A 44 -2.81 1.26 4.90
CA ILE A 44 -2.82 0.38 3.73
C ILE A 44 -4.24 0.17 3.19
N PHE A 45 -5.22 0.07 4.08
CA PHE A 45 -6.62 -0.05 3.72
C PHE A 45 -7.11 1.21 2.98
N GLN A 46 -6.82 2.41 3.49
CA GLN A 46 -7.19 3.67 2.82
C GLN A 46 -6.46 3.85 1.48
N ASP A 47 -5.18 3.46 1.41
CA ASP A 47 -4.40 3.40 0.16
C ASP A 47 -5.05 2.45 -0.87
N THR A 48 -5.67 1.37 -0.39
CA THR A 48 -6.40 0.40 -1.21
C THR A 48 -7.73 0.99 -1.69
N VAL A 49 -8.49 1.68 -0.84
CA VAL A 49 -9.71 2.40 -1.23
C VAL A 49 -9.41 3.36 -2.37
N LEU A 50 -8.41 4.22 -2.21
CA LEU A 50 -7.99 5.15 -3.24
C LEU A 50 -7.57 4.44 -4.52
N PHE A 51 -6.79 3.36 -4.41
CA PHE A 51 -6.33 2.61 -5.58
C PHE A 51 -7.47 1.96 -6.36
N VAL A 52 -8.40 1.29 -5.66
CA VAL A 52 -9.52 0.57 -6.28
C VAL A 52 -10.52 1.55 -6.87
N SER A 53 -10.74 2.70 -6.24
CA SER A 53 -11.61 3.76 -6.74
C SER A 53 -11.19 4.34 -8.10
N LEU A 54 -9.90 4.17 -8.45
CA LEU A 54 -9.27 4.59 -9.69
C LEU A 54 -8.94 3.40 -10.61
N ASP A 55 -9.35 2.17 -10.26
CA ASP A 55 -9.01 0.97 -11.01
C ASP A 55 -10.04 0.71 -12.13
N GLU A 56 -9.57 0.65 -13.38
CA GLU A 56 -10.42 0.36 -14.54
C GLU A 56 -11.11 -1.00 -14.39
N LYS A 57 -10.38 -2.00 -13.87
CA LYS A 57 -10.93 -3.33 -13.59
C LYS A 57 -12.09 -3.30 -12.59
N ALA A 58 -12.00 -2.44 -11.57
CA ALA A 58 -13.08 -2.30 -10.60
C ALA A 58 -14.34 -1.67 -11.22
N SER A 59 -14.15 -0.79 -12.22
CA SER A 59 -15.25 -0.14 -12.93
C SER A 59 -16.11 -1.12 -13.74
N SER A 60 -15.52 -2.23 -14.21
CA SER A 60 -16.24 -3.29 -14.92
C SER A 60 -16.97 -4.29 -14.03
N LEU A 61 -16.77 -4.24 -12.70
CA LEU A 61 -17.41 -5.19 -11.78
C LEU A 61 -18.88 -4.83 -11.59
N SER A 62 -19.69 -5.88 -11.48
CA SER A 62 -21.15 -5.75 -11.44
C SER A 62 -21.74 -6.19 -10.11
N THR A 63 -21.02 -7.02 -9.35
CA THR A 63 -21.49 -7.57 -8.08
C THR A 63 -20.60 -7.17 -6.91
N ASP A 64 -21.21 -7.08 -5.73
CA ASP A 64 -20.48 -6.79 -4.48
C ASP A 64 -19.43 -7.85 -4.19
N LYS A 65 -19.75 -9.13 -4.45
CA LYS A 65 -18.80 -10.24 -4.26
C LYS A 65 -17.54 -10.07 -5.09
N GLU A 66 -17.68 -9.78 -6.38
CA GLU A 66 -16.54 -9.54 -7.27
C GLU A 66 -15.70 -8.34 -6.80
N LEU A 67 -16.37 -7.27 -6.35
CA LEU A 67 -15.68 -6.10 -5.83
C LEU A 67 -14.91 -6.42 -4.56
N ILE A 68 -15.51 -7.16 -3.62
CA ILE A 68 -14.88 -7.57 -2.36
C ILE A 68 -13.65 -8.43 -2.64
N ASP A 69 -13.77 -9.42 -3.52
CA ASP A 69 -12.66 -10.31 -3.90
C ASP A 69 -11.53 -9.51 -4.55
N HIS A 70 -11.86 -8.60 -5.48
CA HIS A 70 -10.88 -7.72 -6.12
C HIS A 70 -10.21 -6.77 -5.13
N PHE A 71 -10.99 -6.19 -4.21
CA PHE A 71 -10.48 -5.29 -3.18
C PHE A 71 -9.51 -6.01 -2.26
N CYS A 72 -9.86 -7.18 -1.73
CA CYS A 72 -9.01 -7.99 -0.86
C CYS A 72 -7.71 -8.40 -1.57
N TYR A 73 -7.80 -8.76 -2.85
CA TYR A 73 -6.61 -9.03 -3.67
C TYR A 73 -5.69 -7.80 -3.77
N ARG A 74 -6.26 -6.61 -4.06
CA ARG A 74 -5.47 -5.37 -4.15
C ARG A 74 -4.87 -4.96 -2.81
N PHE A 75 -5.61 -5.15 -1.72
CA PHE A 75 -5.10 -4.92 -0.36
C PHE A 75 -3.83 -5.74 -0.11
N ARG A 76 -3.88 -7.06 -0.29
CA ARG A 76 -2.73 -7.97 -0.10
C ARG A 76 -1.56 -7.60 -1.00
N MET A 77 -1.84 -7.18 -2.24
CA MET A 77 -0.81 -6.71 -3.17
C MET A 77 -0.10 -5.45 -2.64
N ILE A 78 -0.84 -4.47 -2.11
CA ILE A 78 -0.29 -3.24 -1.55
C ILE A 78 0.48 -3.54 -0.25
N GLU A 79 -0.07 -4.39 0.61
CA GLU A 79 0.59 -4.84 1.84
C GLU A 79 1.95 -5.50 1.53
N TYR A 80 1.97 -6.44 0.57
CA TYR A 80 3.20 -7.08 0.12
C TYR A 80 4.25 -6.09 -0.40
N GLN A 81 3.81 -5.07 -1.15
CA GLN A 81 4.69 -3.99 -1.60
C GLN A 81 5.23 -3.17 -0.44
N ALA A 82 4.39 -2.82 0.55
CA ALA A 82 4.80 -2.07 1.73
C ALA A 82 5.83 -2.85 2.58
N ILE A 83 5.62 -4.15 2.77
CA ILE A 83 6.56 -5.04 3.46
C ILE A 83 7.92 -5.06 2.76
N ASN A 84 7.94 -5.19 1.44
CA ASN A 84 9.19 -5.23 0.69
C ASN A 84 9.90 -3.87 0.62
N ASP A 85 9.16 -2.78 0.42
CA ASP A 85 9.72 -1.42 0.51
C ASP A 85 10.35 -1.20 1.91
N ASN A 86 9.73 -1.71 2.98
CA ASN A 86 10.28 -1.60 4.33
C ASN A 86 11.57 -2.40 4.53
N LYS A 87 11.67 -3.60 3.94
CA LYS A 87 12.90 -4.41 3.97
C LYS A 87 14.05 -3.68 3.29
N LEU A 88 13.82 -3.12 2.11
CA LEU A 88 14.83 -2.37 1.36
C LEU A 88 15.36 -1.17 2.15
N LEU A 89 14.51 -0.44 2.89
CA LEU A 89 14.94 0.67 3.74
C LEU A 89 15.92 0.24 4.85
N LYS A 90 15.77 -0.98 5.39
CA LYS A 90 16.67 -1.52 6.42
C LYS A 90 18.02 -1.94 5.87
N GLU A 91 18.12 -2.19 4.56
CA GLU A 91 19.34 -2.64 3.88
C GLU A 91 20.20 -1.49 3.37
N ILE A 92 19.73 -0.23 3.41
CA ILE A 92 20.53 0.92 2.99
C ILE A 92 21.67 1.11 4.00
N PRO A 93 22.95 0.92 3.60
CA PRO A 93 24.06 1.11 4.51
C PRO A 93 24.10 2.56 4.98
N TYR A 94 24.24 2.74 6.30
CA TYR A 94 24.27 4.05 6.92
C TYR A 94 25.46 4.86 6.37
N ALA A 95 25.23 6.11 5.95
CA ALA A 95 26.18 6.92 5.20
C ALA A 95 27.51 7.20 5.95
N ASP A 96 27.55 7.01 7.27
CA ASP A 96 28.75 7.27 8.08
C ASP A 96 29.91 6.31 7.79
N TYR A 97 29.67 5.16 7.16
CA TYR A 97 30.73 4.25 6.71
C TYR A 97 31.39 4.70 5.39
N LEU A 98 30.88 5.76 4.74
CA LEU A 98 31.44 6.34 3.52
C LEU A 98 32.29 7.59 3.80
N GLN A 99 32.81 7.77 5.01
CA GLN A 99 33.89 8.72 5.21
C GLN A 99 35.07 8.28 4.33
N ALA A 100 35.42 9.11 3.34
CA ALA A 100 36.65 8.94 2.58
C ALA A 100 37.80 8.75 3.58
N PRO A 101 38.73 7.81 3.34
CA PRO A 101 39.87 7.61 4.23
C PRO A 101 40.53 8.97 4.42
N LYS A 102 40.68 9.40 5.68
CA LYS A 102 41.43 10.62 5.99
C LYS A 102 42.80 10.43 5.35
N THR A 103 43.13 11.28 4.39
CA THR A 103 44.48 11.38 3.86
C THR A 103 45.38 11.65 5.05
N THR A 104 46.13 10.64 5.48
CA THR A 104 47.28 10.84 6.35
C THR A 104 48.29 11.60 5.50
N GLU A 105 48.26 12.92 5.59
CA GLU A 105 49.40 13.76 5.24
C GLU A 105 50.47 13.45 6.30
N GLU A 106 51.37 12.52 5.97
CA GLU A 106 52.60 12.28 6.72
C GLU A 106 53.58 13.42 6.39
N GLU A 107 54.04 14.13 7.44
CA GLU A 107 55.08 15.18 7.42
C GLU A 107 56.47 14.67 7.03
#